data_AF-A0A3D1APC6-F1
#
_entry.id   AF-A0A3D1APC6-F1
#
_cell.length_a   1.000
_cell.length_b   1.000
_cell.length_c   1.000
_cell.angle_alpha   90.00
_cell.angle_beta   90.00
_cell.angle_gamma   90.00
#
_symmetry.space_group_name_H-M   'P 1'
#
loop_
_entity.id
_entity.type
_entity.pdbx_description
1 polymer ?
#
loop_
_entity_poly.entity_id
_entity_poly.type
_entity_poly.pdbx_seq_one_letter_code
_entity_poly.pdbx_strand_id
1 'polypeptide(L)'
;MRVLFIRHHPNAADKDGRYPAAQYPLIPIGLAYIAAYLQQHDIPVRILDSYVGTDSIDSFQRAIQAMPADLIGITATSNGIQGAM
;
A
#
# COMPACT_ATOMS: atom_id res chain seq x y z
N MET A 1 -1.33 -19.93 5.27
CA MET A 1 -1.15 -18.55 5.75
C MET A 1 -1.44 -17.61 4.59
N ARG A 2 -2.26 -16.58 4.76
CA ARG A 2 -2.67 -15.60 3.74
C ARG A 2 -2.18 -14.22 4.14
N VAL A 3 -1.54 -13.51 3.22
CA VAL A 3 -0.93 -12.21 3.47
C VAL A 3 -1.66 -11.12 2.69
N LEU A 4 -1.98 -10.02 3.35
CA LEU A 4 -2.54 -8.83 2.72
C LEU A 4 -1.59 -7.65 2.92
N PHE A 5 -1.11 -7.07 1.82
CA PHE A 5 -0.38 -5.80 1.85
C PHE A 5 -1.31 -4.67 1.48
N ILE A 6 -1.26 -3.59 2.25
CA ILE A 6 -2.01 -2.36 2.01
C ILE A 6 -1.01 -1.24 1.78
N ARG A 7 -0.98 -0.71 0.55
CA ARG A 7 -0.25 0.51 0.26
C ARG A 7 -1.15 1.70 0.59
N HIS A 8 -0.80 2.43 1.64
CA HIS A 8 -1.54 3.61 2.08
C HIS A 8 -1.20 4.83 1.20
N HIS A 9 -2.23 5.56 0.75
CA HIS A 9 -2.08 6.86 0.11
C HIS A 9 -1.76 7.90 1.19
N PRO A 10 -0.66 8.65 1.11
CA PRO A 10 -0.40 9.75 2.04
C PRO A 10 -1.52 10.78 1.90
N ASN A 11 -2.16 11.17 2.99
CA ASN A 11 -3.34 12.04 2.96
C ASN A 11 -3.09 13.27 2.06
N ALA A 12 -4.12 13.83 1.41
CA ALA A 12 -3.94 15.06 0.63
C ALA A 12 -3.44 16.26 1.47
N ALA A 13 -3.50 16.13 2.80
CA ALA A 13 -2.90 17.05 3.77
C ALA A 13 -1.39 16.80 4.02
N ASP A 14 -0.85 15.63 3.65
CA ASP A 14 0.58 15.27 3.67
C ASP A 14 1.28 15.63 2.36
N LYS A 15 0.69 16.53 1.56
CA LYS A 15 1.23 17.04 0.29
C LYS A 15 2.43 17.97 0.45
N ASP A 16 3.18 17.84 1.52
CA ASP A 16 4.48 18.49 1.70
C ASP A 16 5.57 17.77 0.89
N GLY A 17 5.38 17.82 -0.43
CA GLY A 17 6.40 18.27 -1.35
C GLY A 17 7.45 17.28 -1.84
N ARG A 18 7.50 16.02 -1.38
CA ARG A 18 8.59 15.13 -1.85
C ARG A 18 8.30 14.34 -3.13
N TYR A 19 7.03 14.11 -3.44
CA TYR A 19 6.64 13.47 -4.68
C TYR A 19 5.43 14.22 -5.25
N PRO A 20 5.51 14.79 -6.48
CA PRO A 20 4.30 15.24 -7.15
C PRO A 20 3.33 14.06 -7.16
N ALA A 21 2.04 14.30 -6.85
CA ALA A 21 1.00 13.29 -6.99
C ALA A 21 1.24 12.61 -8.34
N ALA A 22 1.63 11.33 -8.31
CA ALA A 22 2.28 10.74 -9.46
C ALA A 22 1.33 10.84 -10.65
N GLN A 23 1.73 11.59 -11.68
CA GLN A 23 0.92 11.78 -12.89
C GLN A 23 0.73 10.46 -13.67
N TYR A 24 1.42 9.40 -13.24
CA TYR A 24 1.40 8.07 -13.78
C TYR A 24 1.20 7.05 -12.66
N PRO A 25 0.52 5.93 -12.93
CA PRO A 25 0.37 4.85 -11.95
C PRO A 25 1.76 4.31 -11.57
N LEU A 26 2.17 4.54 -10.33
CA LEU A 26 3.40 4.00 -9.78
C LEU A 26 3.16 2.60 -9.23
N ILE A 27 3.82 1.61 -9.80
CA ILE A 27 3.81 0.24 -9.26
C ILE A 27 4.61 0.23 -7.94
N PRO A 28 4.09 -0.31 -6.84
CA PRO A 28 4.81 -0.42 -5.58
C PRO A 28 5.85 -1.56 -5.64
N ILE A 29 6.99 -1.32 -6.28
CA ILE A 29 8.02 -2.33 -6.57
C ILE A 29 8.45 -3.09 -5.31
N GLY A 30 8.64 -2.41 -4.18
CA GLY A 30 9.00 -3.06 -2.92
C GLY A 30 7.96 -4.07 -2.44
N LEU A 31 6.67 -3.74 -2.52
CA LEU A 31 5.60 -4.68 -2.20
C LEU A 31 5.50 -5.81 -3.24
N ALA A 32 5.68 -5.49 -4.52
CA ALA A 32 5.67 -6.48 -5.59
C ALA A 32 6.79 -7.52 -5.41
N TYR A 33 7.98 -7.08 -5.00
CA TYR A 33 9.11 -7.98 -4.68
C TYR A 33 8.77 -8.93 -3.53
N ILE A 34 8.27 -8.40 -2.41
CA ILE A 34 7.90 -9.23 -1.25
C ILE A 34 6.78 -10.20 -1.62
N ALA A 35 5.77 -9.73 -2.37
CA ALA A 35 4.69 -10.58 -2.85
C ALA A 35 5.21 -11.71 -3.75
N ALA A 36 6.10 -11.42 -4.69
CA ALA A 36 6.71 -12.42 -5.57
C ALA A 36 7.48 -13.47 -4.76
N TYR A 37 8.28 -13.04 -3.77
CA TYR A 37 8.99 -13.97 -2.87
C TYR A 37 8.02 -14.88 -2.11
N LEU A 38 6.96 -14.33 -1.51
CA LEU A 38 5.96 -15.11 -0.78
C LEU A 38 5.22 -16.12 -1.70
N GLN A 39 4.91 -15.71 -2.93
CA GLN A 39 4.29 -16.59 -3.92
C GLN A 39 5.19 -17.76 -4.31
N GLN A 40 6.51 -17.56 -4.40
CA GLN A 40 7.47 -18.65 -4.65
C GLN A 40 7.48 -19.72 -3.54
N HIS A 41 6.98 -19.38 -2.35
CA HIS A 41 6.84 -20.28 -1.22
C HIS A 41 5.38 -20.72 -0.99
N ASP A 42 4.54 -20.65 -2.02
CA ASP A 42 3.13 -21.06 -1.97
C ASP A 42 2.30 -20.31 -0.91
N ILE A 43 2.68 -19.07 -0.57
CA ILE A 43 1.94 -18.21 0.36
C ILE A 43 1.04 -17.28 -0.46
N PRO A 44 -0.30 -17.41 -0.36
CA PRO A 44 -1.23 -16.50 -1.01
C PRO A 44 -1.05 -15.06 -0.49
N VAL A 45 -0.81 -14.13 -1.43
CA VAL A 45 -0.60 -12.72 -1.13
C VAL A 45 -1.45 -11.85 -2.06
N ARG A 46 -1.99 -10.76 -1.51
CA ARG A 46 -2.68 -9.72 -2.27
C ARG A 46 -2.17 -8.35 -1.87
N ILE A 47 -2.09 -7.44 -2.84
CA ILE A 47 -1.76 -6.04 -2.61
C ILE A 47 -3.02 -5.21 -2.87
N LEU A 48 -3.43 -4.40 -1.89
CA LEU A 48 -4.43 -3.35 -2.03
C LEU A 48 -3.71 -2.01 -2.12
N ASP A 49 -3.79 -1.36 -3.27
CA ASP A 49 -3.07 -0.11 -3.53
C ASP A 49 -4.03 1.08 -3.49
N SER A 50 -3.99 1.87 -2.42
CA SER A 50 -4.82 3.09 -2.30
C SER A 50 -4.18 4.32 -2.96
N TYR A 51 -2.92 4.21 -3.41
CA TYR A 51 -2.15 5.32 -3.99
C TYR A 51 -2.71 5.78 -5.34
N VAL A 52 -3.44 4.92 -6.06
CA VAL A 52 -4.03 5.24 -7.38
C VAL A 52 -5.40 5.96 -7.26
N GLY A 53 -5.89 6.20 -6.05
CA GLY A 53 -6.80 7.31 -5.76
C GLY A 53 -8.23 7.24 -6.34
N THR A 54 -8.74 6.06 -6.70
CA THR A 54 -10.12 5.93 -7.22
C THR A 54 -11.03 5.05 -6.37
N ASP A 55 -10.48 4.33 -5.40
CA ASP A 55 -11.26 3.41 -4.56
C ASP A 55 -11.82 4.11 -3.33
N SER A 56 -13.13 3.95 -3.10
CA SER A 56 -13.77 4.41 -1.87
C SER A 56 -13.34 3.56 -0.67
N ILE A 57 -13.49 4.11 0.54
CA ILE A 57 -13.28 3.35 1.79
C ILE A 57 -14.11 2.06 1.79
N ASP A 58 -15.33 2.09 1.26
CA ASP A 58 -16.20 0.91 1.15
C ASP A 58 -15.66 -0.15 0.16
N SER A 59 -14.96 0.27 -0.89
CA SER A 59 -14.24 -0.65 -1.80
C SER A 59 -13.14 -1.38 -1.03
N PHE A 60 -12.35 -0.64 -0.25
CA PHE A 60 -11.28 -1.17 0.60
C PHE A 60 -11.81 -2.12 1.68
N GLN A 61 -12.87 -1.74 2.38
CA GLN A 61 -13.48 -2.58 3.42
C GLN A 61 -13.98 -3.89 2.83
N ARG A 62 -14.67 -3.86 1.68
CA ARG A 62 -15.10 -5.08 0.98
C ARG A 62 -13.91 -5.93 0.53
N ALA A 63 -12.84 -5.32 0.05
CA ALA A 63 -11.64 -6.05 -0.37
C ALA A 63 -10.92 -6.74 0.81
N ILE A 64 -10.87 -6.09 1.97
CA ILE A 64 -10.34 -6.67 3.22
C ILE A 64 -11.24 -7.82 3.70
N GLN A 65 -12.57 -7.63 3.71
CA GLN A 65 -13.52 -8.66 4.13
C GLN A 65 -13.51 -9.89 3.21
N ALA A 66 -13.30 -9.70 1.90
CA ALA A 66 -13.24 -10.77 0.92
C ALA A 66 -11.98 -11.65 1.04
N MET A 67 -10.98 -11.23 1.81
CA MET A 67 -9.76 -11.98 2.03
C MET A 67 -9.45 -12.03 3.53
N PRO A 68 -9.82 -13.11 4.24
CA PRO A 68 -9.50 -13.26 5.65
C PRO A 68 -7.98 -13.46 5.77
N ALA A 69 -7.20 -12.39 5.82
CA ALA A 69 -5.75 -12.51 5.90
C ALA A 69 -5.33 -12.95 7.30
N ASP A 70 -4.32 -13.81 7.38
CA ASP A 70 -3.73 -14.23 8.65
C ASP A 70 -2.64 -13.22 9.08
N LEU A 71 -2.09 -12.45 8.12
CA LEU A 71 -1.13 -11.37 8.33
C LEU A 71 -1.48 -10.17 7.45
N ILE A 72 -1.44 -8.98 8.03
CA ILE A 72 -1.65 -7.70 7.34
C ILE A 72 -0.39 -6.85 7.47
N GLY A 73 0.18 -6.43 6.34
CA GLY A 73 1.26 -5.46 6.27
C GLY A 73 0.76 -4.14 5.70
N ILE A 74 1.06 -3.02 6.37
CA ILE A 74 0.67 -1.68 5.93
C ILE A 74 1.94 -0.89 5.62
N THR A 75 2.03 -0.29 4.43
CA THR A 75 3.16 0.61 4.15
C THR A 75 2.93 1.94 4.82
N ALA A 76 3.92 2.41 5.57
CA ALA A 76 3.99 3.78 6.05
C ALA A 76 5.04 4.53 5.22
N THR A 77 4.67 5.69 4.71
CA THR A 77 5.63 6.66 4.17
C THR A 77 5.85 7.72 5.23
N SER A 78 7.10 7.93 5.65
CA SER A 78 7.45 9.06 6.49
C SER A 78 7.60 10.31 5.61
N ASN A 79 6.88 11.39 5.93
CA ASN A 79 7.30 12.72 5.52
C ASN A 79 8.63 12.96 6.22
N GLY A 80 9.75 12.91 5.49
CA GLY A 80 11.06 13.02 6.13
C GLY A 80 11.12 14.28 6.99
N ILE A 81 11.57 14.11 8.24
CA ILE A 81 11.70 15.11 9.31
C ILE A 81 11.84 16.53 8.74
N GLN A 82 10.76 17.31 8.74
CA GLN A 82 10.82 18.77 8.71
C GLN A 82 11.06 19.21 10.15
N GLY A 83 12.33 19.40 10.54
CA GLY A 83 12.64 19.78 11.92
C GLY A 83 14.11 19.69 12.34
N ALA A 84 15.05 19.63 11.38
CA ALA A 84 16.47 19.82 11.66
C ALA A 84 16.90 21.20 11.12
N MET A 85 16.41 22.26 11.75
CA MET A 85 17.05 23.58 11.78
C MET A 85 17.01 24.09 13.22
#